data_AF-A0AAW2PTF8-F1
#
_entry.id   AF-A0AAW2PTF8-F1
#
_cell.length_a   1.000
_cell.length_b   1.000
_cell.length_c   1.000
_cell.angle_alpha   90.00
_cell.angle_beta   90.00
_cell.angle_gamma   90.00
#
_symmetry.space_group_name_H-M   'P 1'
#
loop_
_entity.id
_entity.type
_entity.pdbx_description
1 polymer ?
#
loop_
_entity_poly.entity_id
_entity_poly.type
_entity_poly.pdbx_seq_one_letter_code
_entity_poly.pdbx_strand_id
1 'polypeptide(L)'
;MIATHLLGMVRQDTTYDIKYVQQNVKDIFGFDISYHKAWHALKAAREEVYAAWESSVRKLPKYMAALQKWNPGTVIEWLHLDTDRPRRKMLNYVFWAFRPCIEGFRYCRNLISIDGTHLYTKYKHKLLIAVTLDANQQVLPLAFALVDEESLESWRWFMDIIPKHLMLSDDDRICLVSDRRSGIICAINFVSAFQFPRGVHHVRRVCWSICI
;
A
#
# COMPACT_ATOMS: atom_id res chain seq x y z
N MET A 1 -30.68 9.20 11.05
CA MET A 1 -31.07 9.05 12.48
C MET A 1 -30.05 8.21 13.23
N ILE A 2 -29.84 6.91 12.99
CA ILE A 2 -28.82 6.14 13.74
C ILE A 2 -27.37 6.46 13.31
N ALA A 3 -27.08 6.49 12.01
CA ALA A 3 -25.74 6.76 11.49
C ALA A 3 -25.13 8.09 11.98
N THR A 4 -25.95 9.12 12.11
CA THR A 4 -25.56 10.45 12.64
C THR A 4 -25.06 10.40 14.08
N HIS A 5 -25.58 9.51 14.92
CA HIS A 5 -25.10 9.34 16.30
C HIS A 5 -23.81 8.52 16.37
N LEU A 6 -23.56 7.65 15.39
CA LEU A 6 -22.32 6.88 15.29
C LEU A 6 -21.14 7.73 14.79
N LEU A 7 -21.37 8.95 14.26
CA LEU A 7 -20.29 9.80 13.72
C LEU A 7 -19.20 10.11 14.77
N GLY A 8 -19.60 10.40 16.01
CA GLY A 8 -18.67 10.68 17.09
C GLY A 8 -17.78 9.48 17.41
N MET A 9 -18.38 8.30 17.50
CA MET A 9 -17.65 7.04 17.69
C MET A 9 -16.71 6.78 16.52
N VAL A 10 -17.22 6.83 15.28
CA VAL A 10 -16.46 6.55 14.06
C VAL A 10 -15.25 7.47 13.89
N ARG A 11 -15.32 8.72 14.37
CA ARG A 11 -14.18 9.66 14.37
C ARG A 11 -13.08 9.26 15.36
N GLN A 12 -13.42 8.57 16.45
CA GLN A 12 -12.46 8.11 17.45
C GLN A 12 -11.81 6.79 17.02
N ASP A 13 -12.62 5.84 16.53
CA ASP A 13 -12.15 4.56 16.05
C ASP A 13 -13.07 4.06 14.92
N THR A 14 -12.45 3.52 13.88
CA THR A 14 -13.16 2.98 12.71
C THR A 14 -13.37 1.48 12.80
N THR A 15 -12.78 0.79 13.76
CA THR A 15 -12.70 -0.68 13.80
C THR A 15 -13.79 -1.34 14.65
N TYR A 16 -14.74 -0.57 15.19
CA TYR A 16 -15.83 -1.11 15.99
C TYR A 16 -16.56 -2.29 15.33
N ASP A 17 -16.74 -3.34 16.12
CA ASP A 17 -17.53 -4.51 15.74
C ASP A 17 -19.03 -4.14 15.69
N ILE A 18 -19.75 -4.80 14.80
CA ILE A 18 -21.20 -4.63 14.62
C ILE A 18 -21.95 -4.94 15.92
N LYS A 19 -21.49 -5.90 16.72
CA LYS A 19 -22.07 -6.20 18.04
C LYS A 19 -22.01 -5.01 18.98
N TYR A 20 -20.88 -4.30 18.99
CA TYR A 20 -20.72 -3.11 19.80
C TYR A 20 -21.65 -1.98 19.34
N VAL A 21 -21.83 -1.83 18.02
CA VAL A 21 -22.81 -0.87 17.46
C VAL A 21 -24.24 -1.22 17.86
N GLN A 22 -24.62 -2.50 17.85
CA GLN A 22 -25.95 -2.93 18.30
C GLN A 22 -26.17 -2.59 19.78
N GLN A 23 -25.18 -2.86 20.63
CA GLN A 23 -25.25 -2.54 22.05
C GLN A 23 -25.36 -1.02 22.28
N ASN A 24 -24.52 -0.23 21.61
CA ASN A 24 -24.54 1.22 21.73
C ASN A 24 -25.89 1.82 21.31
N VAL A 25 -26.49 1.31 20.23
CA VAL A 25 -27.83 1.74 19.81
C VAL A 25 -28.89 1.34 20.85
N LYS A 26 -28.79 0.15 21.45
CA LYS A 26 -29.69 -0.27 22.52
C LYS A 26 -29.57 0.64 23.74
N ASP A 27 -28.36 1.00 24.14
CA ASP A 27 -28.10 1.85 25.31
C ASP A 27 -28.63 3.28 25.11
N ILE A 28 -28.53 3.83 23.89
CA ILE A 28 -28.94 5.21 23.60
C ILE A 28 -30.44 5.31 23.32
N PHE A 29 -31.01 4.38 22.55
CA PHE A 29 -32.38 4.49 22.04
C PHE A 29 -33.37 3.52 22.68
N GLY A 30 -32.89 2.56 23.48
CA GLY A 30 -33.73 1.61 24.21
C GLY A 30 -34.34 0.49 23.36
N PHE A 31 -33.94 0.32 22.10
CA PHE A 31 -34.44 -0.75 21.23
C PHE A 31 -33.33 -1.52 20.53
N ASP A 32 -33.59 -2.81 20.29
CA ASP A 32 -32.69 -3.69 19.55
C ASP A 32 -32.79 -3.46 18.03
N ILE A 33 -31.63 -3.49 17.36
CA ILE A 33 -31.55 -3.43 15.90
C ILE A 33 -30.94 -4.71 15.34
N SER A 34 -31.38 -5.10 14.14
CA SER A 34 -30.79 -6.24 13.44
C SER A 34 -29.36 -5.97 13.01
N TYR A 35 -28.57 -7.03 12.82
CA TYR A 35 -27.20 -6.96 12.34
C TYR A 35 -27.08 -6.12 11.05
N HIS A 36 -27.96 -6.35 10.08
CA HIS A 36 -27.95 -5.60 8.82
C HIS A 36 -28.21 -4.10 9.02
N LYS A 37 -29.14 -3.72 9.90
CA LYS A 37 -29.39 -2.30 10.22
C LYS A 37 -28.17 -1.65 10.87
N ALA A 38 -27.53 -2.36 11.81
CA ALA A 38 -26.30 -1.88 12.46
C ALA A 38 -25.14 -1.73 11.45
N TRP A 39 -24.96 -2.72 10.57
CA TRP A 39 -23.95 -2.69 9.51
C TRP A 39 -24.16 -1.54 8.53
N HIS A 40 -25.39 -1.33 8.07
CA HIS A 40 -25.72 -0.21 7.16
C HIS A 40 -25.54 1.15 7.86
N ALA A 41 -25.94 1.28 9.13
CA ALA A 41 -25.76 2.51 9.88
C ALA A 41 -24.28 2.84 10.11
N LEU A 42 -23.46 1.84 10.49
CA LEU A 42 -22.03 2.00 10.67
C LEU A 42 -21.33 2.33 9.34
N LYS A 43 -21.72 1.66 8.26
CA LYS A 43 -21.21 1.96 6.91
C LYS A 43 -21.53 3.40 6.51
N ALA A 44 -22.77 3.85 6.66
CA ALA A 44 -23.17 5.22 6.33
C ALA A 44 -22.40 6.25 7.17
N ALA A 45 -22.23 6.00 8.47
CA ALA A 45 -21.44 6.87 9.34
C ALA A 45 -19.96 6.94 8.91
N ARG A 46 -19.34 5.81 8.55
CA ARG A 46 -17.98 5.76 8.00
C ARG A 46 -17.85 6.53 6.69
N GLU A 47 -18.80 6.34 5.76
CA GLU A 47 -18.81 7.06 4.48
C GLU A 47 -19.03 8.56 4.65
N GLU A 48 -19.72 8.99 5.70
CA GLU A 48 -19.90 10.42 6.00
C GLU A 48 -18.65 11.06 6.62
N VAL A 49 -17.94 10.34 7.50
CA VAL A 49 -16.69 10.83 8.11
C VAL A 49 -15.51 10.80 7.13
N TYR A 50 -15.31 9.70 6.42
CA TYR A 50 -14.11 9.46 5.60
C TYR A 50 -14.34 9.61 4.09
N ALA A 51 -15.56 9.96 3.68
CA ALA A 51 -16.05 9.86 2.31
C ALA A 51 -16.15 8.40 1.83
N ALA A 52 -16.95 8.18 0.78
CA ALA A 52 -17.00 6.90 0.11
C ALA A 52 -15.64 6.51 -0.49
N TRP A 53 -15.34 5.21 -0.55
CA TRP A 53 -14.10 4.66 -1.13
C TRP A 53 -13.77 5.23 -2.52
N GLU A 54 -14.77 5.40 -3.38
CA GLU A 54 -14.64 5.99 -4.72
C GLU A 54 -14.10 7.42 -4.68
N SER A 55 -14.56 8.19 -3.68
CA SER A 55 -14.10 9.55 -3.46
C SER A 55 -12.63 9.57 -3.02
N SER A 56 -12.22 8.63 -2.16
CA SER A 56 -10.83 8.52 -1.70
C SER A 56 -9.87 8.15 -2.83
N VAL A 57 -10.23 7.18 -3.69
CA VAL A 57 -9.44 6.83 -4.88
C VAL A 57 -9.34 8.03 -5.83
N ARG A 58 -10.45 8.75 -6.05
CA ARG A 58 -10.47 9.96 -6.91
C ARG A 58 -9.65 11.12 -6.32
N LYS A 59 -9.46 11.19 -5.00
CA LYS A 59 -8.63 12.19 -4.33
C LYS A 59 -7.14 11.84 -4.40
N LEU A 60 -6.76 10.59 -4.67
CA LEU A 60 -5.37 10.15 -4.59
C LEU A 60 -4.43 10.95 -5.51
N PRO A 61 -4.75 11.27 -6.78
CA PRO A 61 -3.88 12.11 -7.60
C PRO A 61 -3.62 13.49 -6.98
N LYS A 62 -4.64 14.11 -6.39
CA LYS A 62 -4.50 15.40 -5.69
C LYS A 62 -3.65 15.26 -4.43
N TYR A 63 -3.84 14.18 -3.69
CA TYR A 63 -3.03 13.88 -2.50
C TYR A 63 -1.55 13.68 -2.87
N MET A 64 -1.26 12.88 -3.89
CA MET A 64 0.09 12.65 -4.38
C MET A 64 0.76 13.94 -4.88
N ALA A 65 0.02 14.77 -5.62
CA ALA A 65 0.52 16.08 -6.03
C ALA A 65 0.84 16.99 -4.84
N ALA A 66 0.00 16.99 -3.80
CA ALA A 66 0.28 17.71 -2.56
C ALA A 66 1.50 17.13 -1.82
N LEU A 67 1.60 15.80 -1.75
CA LEU A 67 2.72 15.10 -1.12
C LEU A 67 4.06 15.49 -1.76
N GLN A 68 4.11 15.52 -3.09
CA GLN A 68 5.29 15.93 -3.84
C GLN A 68 5.59 17.42 -3.70
N LYS A 69 4.55 18.27 -3.67
CA LYS A 69 4.71 19.72 -3.44
C LYS A 69 5.35 20.03 -2.09
N TRP A 70 4.91 19.34 -1.03
CA TRP A 70 5.38 19.59 0.34
C TRP A 70 6.62 18.78 0.73
N ASN A 71 6.98 17.75 -0.05
CA ASN A 71 8.21 16.98 0.12
C ASN A 71 9.00 16.95 -1.20
N PRO A 72 9.68 18.05 -1.55
CA PRO A 72 10.40 18.16 -2.81
C PRO A 72 11.41 17.02 -3.01
N GLY A 73 11.39 16.44 -4.22
CA GLY A 73 12.20 15.27 -4.59
C GLY A 73 11.56 13.92 -4.23
N THR A 74 10.36 13.90 -3.64
CA THR A 74 9.54 12.68 -3.62
C THR A 74 9.24 12.28 -5.06
N VAL A 75 9.61 11.05 -5.41
CA VAL A 75 9.31 10.45 -6.71
C VAL A 75 7.90 9.91 -6.67
N ILE A 76 7.13 10.16 -7.72
CA ILE A 76 5.81 9.56 -7.92
C ILE A 76 5.69 9.12 -9.38
N GLU A 77 5.37 7.85 -9.59
CA GLU A 77 5.24 7.22 -10.90
C GLU A 77 3.84 6.62 -11.05
N TRP A 78 3.19 6.88 -12.17
CA TRP A 78 1.84 6.39 -12.45
C TRP A 78 1.87 5.42 -13.62
N LEU A 79 1.17 4.29 -13.48
CA LEU A 79 0.78 3.47 -14.62
C LEU A 79 -0.71 3.60 -14.82
N HIS A 80 -1.11 4.02 -16.02
CA HIS A 80 -2.49 4.02 -16.47
C HIS A 80 -2.65 2.95 -17.53
N LEU A 81 -3.06 1.74 -17.14
CA LEU A 81 -3.48 0.70 -18.08
C LEU A 81 -4.70 1.18 -18.88
N ASP A 82 -4.66 1.02 -20.20
CA ASP A 82 -5.83 1.28 -21.04
C ASP A 82 -6.91 0.25 -20.70
N THR A 83 -7.98 0.72 -20.10
CA THR A 83 -9.17 -0.11 -19.89
C THR A 83 -10.13 0.16 -21.03
N ASP A 84 -10.60 -0.91 -21.66
CA ASP A 84 -11.60 -0.91 -22.75
C ASP A 84 -12.97 -0.33 -22.32
N ARG A 85 -13.07 0.20 -21.09
CA ARG A 85 -14.24 0.84 -20.50
C ARG A 85 -13.92 2.29 -20.13
N PRO A 86 -14.17 3.27 -21.01
CA PRO A 86 -13.74 4.67 -20.86
C PRO A 86 -14.39 5.45 -19.70
N ARG A 87 -15.31 4.83 -18.93
CA ARG A 87 -16.07 5.49 -17.84
C ARG A 87 -15.61 5.16 -16.43
N ARG A 88 -14.63 4.26 -16.24
CA ARG A 88 -14.05 3.98 -14.93
C ARG A 88 -12.54 4.00 -15.06
N LYS A 89 -11.94 5.19 -14.92
CA LYS A 89 -10.52 5.30 -14.58
C LYS A 89 -10.34 4.70 -13.18
N MET A 90 -10.23 3.38 -13.12
CA MET A 90 -9.73 2.71 -11.93
C MET A 90 -8.28 3.14 -11.77
N LEU A 91 -7.88 3.35 -10.53
CA LEU A 91 -6.47 3.50 -10.24
C LEU A 91 -5.80 2.20 -10.65
N ASN A 92 -4.92 2.27 -11.66
CA ASN A 92 -4.19 1.12 -12.14
C ASN A 92 -2.99 0.97 -11.21
N TYR A 93 -1.84 1.61 -11.43
CA TYR A 93 -0.74 1.61 -10.43
C TYR A 93 -0.27 3.02 -10.06
N VAL A 94 0.13 3.20 -8.80
CA VAL A 94 0.93 4.36 -8.37
C VAL A 94 2.07 3.91 -7.47
N PHE A 95 3.27 4.41 -7.76
CA PHE A 95 4.47 4.21 -6.97
C PHE A 95 4.90 5.53 -6.38
N TRP A 96 5.46 5.50 -5.17
CA TRP A 96 6.17 6.65 -4.63
C TRP A 96 7.34 6.24 -3.73
N ALA A 97 8.35 7.10 -3.71
CA ALA A 97 9.52 6.99 -2.84
C ALA A 97 9.89 8.39 -2.33
N PHE A 98 10.09 8.52 -1.03
CA PHE A 98 10.44 9.80 -0.41
C PHE A 98 11.92 10.13 -0.64
N ARG A 99 12.22 11.40 -0.91
CA ARG A 99 13.60 11.86 -1.09
C ARG A 99 14.56 11.42 0.04
N PRO A 100 14.22 11.59 1.34
CA PRO A 100 15.10 11.14 2.41
C PRO A 100 15.37 9.63 2.40
N CYS A 101 14.41 8.82 1.96
CA CYS A 101 14.58 7.37 1.84
C CYS A 101 15.49 7.01 0.66
N ILE A 102 15.31 7.70 -0.47
CA ILE A 102 16.17 7.55 -1.65
C ILE A 102 17.62 7.94 -1.31
N GLU A 103 17.80 9.11 -0.72
CA GLU A 103 19.13 9.61 -0.35
C GLU A 103 19.76 8.77 0.77
N GLY A 104 18.95 8.35 1.75
CA GLY A 104 19.36 7.54 2.89
C GLY A 104 19.79 6.11 2.54
N PHE A 105 19.28 5.56 1.43
CA PHE A 105 19.60 4.19 1.01
C PHE A 105 21.11 3.95 0.83
N ARG A 106 21.86 4.97 0.39
CA ARG A 106 23.33 4.88 0.23
C ARG A 106 24.09 4.59 1.54
N TYR A 107 23.46 4.84 2.69
CA TYR A 107 24.01 4.58 4.01
C TYR A 107 23.46 3.29 4.65
N CYS A 108 22.57 2.59 3.93
CA CYS A 108 21.98 1.34 4.36
C CYS A 108 22.77 0.16 3.80
N ARG A 109 22.37 -1.05 4.19
CA ARG A 109 22.87 -2.27 3.54
C ARG A 109 22.36 -2.31 2.11
N ASN A 110 23.17 -2.83 1.18
CA ASN A 110 22.77 -3.11 -0.20
C ASN A 110 21.82 -4.32 -0.29
N LEU A 111 20.72 -4.23 0.46
CA LEU A 111 19.71 -5.24 0.65
C LEU A 111 18.36 -4.54 0.53
N ILE A 112 17.52 -5.01 -0.38
CA ILE A 112 16.14 -4.58 -0.49
C ILE A 112 15.27 -5.79 -0.21
N SER A 113 14.36 -5.68 0.75
CA SER A 113 13.32 -6.67 0.94
C SER A 113 11.98 -6.15 0.46
N ILE A 114 11.25 -6.96 -0.29
CA ILE A 114 9.94 -6.62 -0.83
C ILE A 114 8.85 -7.51 -0.27
N ASP A 115 7.67 -6.93 -0.06
CA ASP A 115 6.49 -7.63 0.41
C ASP A 115 5.20 -6.97 -0.11
N GLY A 116 4.11 -7.74 -0.15
CA GLY A 116 2.79 -7.29 -0.55
C GLY A 116 1.79 -7.47 0.59
N THR A 117 1.05 -6.41 0.92
CA THR A 117 -0.03 -6.47 1.91
C THR A 117 -1.37 -6.08 1.30
N HIS A 118 -2.42 -6.72 1.80
CA HIS A 118 -3.78 -6.48 1.33
C HIS A 118 -4.35 -5.24 2.02
N LEU A 119 -4.85 -4.29 1.23
CA LEU A 119 -5.62 -3.19 1.80
C LEU A 119 -7.08 -3.61 1.95
N TYR A 120 -7.64 -3.41 3.14
CA TYR A 120 -9.06 -3.63 3.44
C TYR A 120 -9.94 -2.52 2.82
N THR A 121 -9.93 -2.44 1.49
CA THR A 121 -10.73 -1.48 0.71
C THR A 121 -11.79 -2.23 -0.10
N LYS A 122 -12.87 -1.54 -0.47
CA LYS A 122 -13.88 -2.07 -1.41
C LYS A 122 -13.25 -2.60 -2.72
N TYR A 123 -12.13 -2.01 -3.13
CA TYR A 123 -11.45 -2.29 -4.40
C TYR A 123 -10.36 -3.36 -4.31
N LYS A 124 -10.14 -3.96 -3.13
CA LYS A 124 -9.16 -5.05 -2.89
C LYS A 124 -7.73 -4.74 -3.36
N HIS A 125 -7.37 -3.46 -3.47
CA HIS A 125 -6.02 -3.03 -3.81
C HIS A 125 -4.96 -3.66 -2.90
N LYS A 126 -3.75 -3.77 -3.43
CA LYS A 126 -2.58 -4.29 -2.74
C LYS A 126 -1.57 -3.17 -2.58
N LEU A 127 -0.93 -3.13 -1.44
CA LEU A 127 0.19 -2.24 -1.18
C LEU A 127 1.47 -3.08 -1.23
N LEU A 128 2.30 -2.83 -2.23
CA LEU A 128 3.64 -3.38 -2.33
C LEU A 128 4.60 -2.43 -1.60
N ILE A 129 5.54 -2.98 -0.85
CA ILE A 129 6.49 -2.20 -0.05
C ILE A 129 7.89 -2.75 -0.32
N ALA A 130 8.84 -1.85 -0.53
CA ALA A 130 10.27 -2.14 -0.51
C ALA A 130 10.88 -1.50 0.74
N VAL A 131 11.64 -2.29 1.49
CA VAL A 131 12.34 -1.87 2.71
C VAL A 131 13.80 -2.27 2.66
N THR A 132 14.63 -1.61 3.44
CA THR A 132 16.03 -1.99 3.67
C THR A 132 16.33 -2.00 5.17
N LEU A 133 17.56 -2.38 5.52
CA LEU A 133 18.09 -2.28 6.86
C LEU A 133 19.24 -1.29 6.87
N ASP A 134 19.21 -0.35 7.79
CA ASP A 134 20.33 0.54 8.02
C ASP A 134 21.50 -0.17 8.72
N ALA A 135 22.57 0.56 9.01
CA ALA A 135 23.73 0.04 9.74
C ALA A 135 23.37 -0.49 11.15
N ASN A 136 22.33 0.08 11.77
CA ASN A 136 21.82 -0.28 13.09
C ASN A 136 20.75 -1.37 13.06
N GLN A 137 20.52 -2.02 11.91
CA GLN A 137 19.49 -3.05 11.73
C GLN A 137 18.05 -2.53 11.91
N GLN A 138 17.85 -1.23 11.79
CA GLN A 138 16.53 -0.62 11.77
C GLN A 138 15.95 -0.68 10.36
N VAL A 139 14.64 -0.91 10.28
CA VAL A 139 13.92 -0.98 9.00
C VAL A 139 13.71 0.42 8.46
N LEU A 140 14.23 0.69 7.27
CA LEU A 140 13.96 1.91 6.51
C LEU A 140 13.03 1.57 5.34
N PRO A 141 11.79 2.09 5.29
CA PRO A 141 10.96 1.96 4.11
C PRO A 141 11.52 2.79 2.94
N LEU A 142 11.78 2.14 1.82
CA LEU A 142 12.37 2.78 0.64
C LEU A 142 11.30 3.30 -0.33
N ALA A 143 10.35 2.43 -0.67
CA ALA A 143 9.35 2.73 -1.67
C ALA A 143 8.07 1.95 -1.45
N PHE A 144 6.99 2.47 -2.05
CA PHE A 144 5.65 1.92 -1.95
C PHE A 144 5.00 1.89 -3.32
N ALA A 145 4.11 0.94 -3.54
CA ALA A 145 3.23 0.95 -4.69
C ALA A 145 1.83 0.48 -4.33
N LEU A 146 0.82 1.23 -4.78
CA LEU A 146 -0.58 0.82 -4.72
C LEU A 146 -0.94 0.20 -6.07
N VAL A 147 -1.35 -1.06 -6.03
CA VAL A 147 -1.73 -1.84 -7.21
C VAL A 147 -3.13 -2.46 -7.07
N ASP A 148 -3.73 -2.86 -8.19
CA ASP A 148 -5.04 -3.52 -8.19
C ASP A 148 -4.99 -4.96 -7.68
N GLU A 149 -3.95 -5.71 -8.08
CA GLU A 149 -3.70 -7.09 -7.67
C GLU A 149 -2.20 -7.40 -7.61
N GLU A 150 -1.85 -8.47 -6.88
CA GLU A 150 -0.48 -9.03 -6.85
C GLU A 150 -0.30 -10.01 -8.01
N SER A 151 -0.15 -9.46 -9.21
CA SER A 151 0.11 -10.21 -10.44
C SER A 151 1.59 -10.16 -10.86
N LEU A 152 1.98 -11.01 -11.80
CA LEU A 152 3.30 -10.94 -12.44
C LEU A 152 3.59 -9.54 -13.00
N GLU A 153 2.60 -8.91 -13.62
CA GLU A 153 2.73 -7.57 -14.20
C GLU A 153 2.95 -6.51 -13.12
N SER A 154 2.17 -6.54 -12.03
CA SER A 154 2.32 -5.60 -10.92
C SER A 154 3.71 -5.69 -10.27
N TRP A 155 4.21 -6.90 -10.05
CA TRP A 155 5.51 -7.15 -9.44
C TRP A 155 6.65 -6.73 -10.37
N ARG A 156 6.56 -7.07 -11.66
CA ARG A 156 7.54 -6.65 -12.66
C ARG A 156 7.60 -5.13 -12.75
N TRP A 157 6.45 -4.47 -12.86
CA TRP A 157 6.38 -3.01 -12.92
C TRP A 157 7.00 -2.36 -11.68
N PHE A 158 6.67 -2.85 -10.47
CA PHE A 158 7.25 -2.34 -9.23
C PHE A 158 8.77 -2.52 -9.18
N MET A 159 9.26 -3.70 -9.55
CA MET A 159 10.69 -4.01 -9.57
C MET A 159 11.45 -3.27 -10.67
N ASP A 160 10.84 -2.94 -11.80
CA ASP A 160 11.46 -2.13 -12.85
C ASP A 160 11.64 -0.66 -12.43
N ILE A 161 10.82 -0.18 -11.48
CA ILE A 161 10.89 1.20 -10.98
C ILE A 161 11.94 1.36 -9.88
N ILE A 162 12.13 0.37 -9.02
CA ILE A 162 13.08 0.44 -7.89
C ILE A 162 14.49 0.84 -8.36
N PRO A 163 15.14 0.13 -9.32
CA PRO A 163 16.46 0.50 -9.83
C PRO A 163 16.54 1.92 -10.36
N LYS A 164 15.51 2.37 -11.09
CA LYS A 164 15.50 3.68 -11.75
C LYS A 164 15.61 4.85 -10.78
N HIS A 165 15.11 4.68 -9.55
CA HIS A 165 15.01 5.75 -8.57
C HIS A 165 15.84 5.53 -7.30
N LEU A 166 16.19 4.28 -6.99
CA LEU A 166 16.93 3.93 -5.76
C LEU A 166 18.37 3.53 -6.02
N MET A 167 18.76 3.08 -7.23
CA MET A 167 20.16 2.78 -7.53
C MET A 167 20.88 4.06 -7.97
N LEU A 168 22.08 4.28 -7.42
CA LEU A 168 22.88 5.47 -7.69
C LEU A 168 23.95 5.20 -8.75
N SER A 169 24.34 3.94 -8.94
CA SER A 169 25.31 3.52 -9.94
C SER A 169 24.91 2.20 -10.62
N ASP A 170 25.33 2.02 -11.88
CA ASP A 170 25.13 0.76 -12.62
C ASP A 170 25.94 -0.42 -12.02
N ASP A 171 26.90 -0.12 -11.14
CA ASP A 171 27.76 -1.09 -10.45
C ASP A 171 27.21 -1.50 -9.06
N ASP A 172 26.10 -0.89 -8.61
CA ASP A 172 25.50 -1.18 -7.31
C ASP A 172 25.00 -2.63 -7.25
N ARG A 173 25.71 -3.48 -6.50
CA ARG A 173 25.30 -4.86 -6.28
C ARG A 173 24.26 -4.96 -5.17
N ILE A 174 23.00 -5.08 -5.56
CA ILE A 174 21.87 -5.18 -4.63
C ILE A 174 21.43 -6.64 -4.44
N CYS A 175 21.25 -7.03 -3.18
CA CYS A 175 20.57 -8.25 -2.80
C CYS A 175 19.06 -7.98 -2.65
N LEU A 176 18.23 -8.64 -3.46
CA LEU A 176 16.77 -8.58 -3.33
C LEU A 176 16.27 -9.77 -2.51
N VAL A 177 15.45 -9.52 -1.49
CA VAL A 177 14.82 -10.55 -0.66
C VAL A 177 13.31 -10.48 -0.73
N SER A 178 12.66 -11.55 -1.18
CA SER A 178 11.21 -11.62 -1.30
C SER A 178 10.61 -12.82 -0.58
N ASP A 179 9.28 -12.85 -0.47
CA ASP A 179 8.54 -14.06 -0.15
C ASP A 179 8.61 -15.13 -1.28
N ARG A 180 8.03 -16.30 -1.02
CA ARG A 180 8.00 -17.46 -1.92
C ARG A 180 6.87 -17.41 -2.95
N ARG A 181 6.21 -16.28 -3.17
CA ARG A 181 5.09 -16.23 -4.13
C ARG A 181 5.58 -16.40 -5.56
N SER A 182 4.88 -17.23 -6.31
CA SER A 182 5.18 -17.54 -7.71
C SER A 182 5.21 -16.30 -8.60
N GLY A 183 4.32 -15.33 -8.35
CA GLY A 183 4.27 -14.06 -9.08
C GLY A 183 5.58 -13.27 -8.95
N ILE A 184 6.14 -13.20 -7.73
CA ILE A 184 7.41 -12.50 -7.47
C ILE A 184 8.58 -13.23 -8.13
N ILE A 185 8.68 -14.54 -7.91
CA ILE A 185 9.77 -15.36 -8.44
C ILE A 185 9.80 -15.27 -9.97
N CYS A 186 8.63 -15.28 -10.62
CA CYS A 186 8.52 -15.13 -12.06
C CYS A 186 8.90 -13.72 -12.52
N ALA A 187 8.47 -12.67 -11.82
CA ALA A 187 8.78 -11.28 -12.16
C ALA A 187 10.28 -10.99 -12.19
N ILE A 188 11.03 -11.55 -11.23
CA ILE A 188 12.47 -11.33 -11.08
C ILE A 188 13.25 -11.78 -12.31
N ASN A 189 12.79 -12.81 -13.01
CA ASN A 189 13.42 -13.28 -14.26
C ASN A 189 13.37 -12.23 -15.38
N PHE A 190 12.54 -11.21 -15.27
CA PHE A 190 12.43 -10.12 -16.24
C PHE A 190 13.17 -8.84 -15.83
N VAL A 191 13.71 -8.77 -14.60
CA VAL A 191 14.36 -7.57 -14.07
C VAL A 191 15.85 -7.84 -13.87
N SER A 192 16.65 -7.47 -14.87
CA SER A 192 18.10 -7.73 -14.92
C SER A 192 18.90 -7.10 -13.77
N ALA A 193 18.38 -6.01 -13.19
CA ALA A 193 19.03 -5.32 -12.07
C ALA A 193 19.14 -6.20 -10.80
N PHE A 194 18.28 -7.21 -10.65
CA PHE A 194 18.31 -8.13 -9.51
C PHE A 194 18.88 -9.51 -9.87
N GLN A 195 19.51 -9.63 -11.03
CA GLN A 195 20.12 -10.86 -11.53
C GLN A 195 21.64 -10.72 -11.61
N PHE A 196 22.34 -11.85 -11.52
CA PHE A 196 23.79 -11.88 -11.65
C PHE A 196 24.21 -11.36 -13.04
N PRO A 197 25.27 -10.53 -13.15
CA PRO A 197 26.22 -10.13 -12.12
C PRO A 197 25.83 -8.87 -11.33
N ARG A 198 24.73 -8.19 -11.70
CA ARG A 198 24.33 -6.89 -11.15
C ARG A 198 23.65 -6.99 -9.79
N GLY A 199 22.97 -8.09 -9.51
CA GLY A 199 22.30 -8.32 -8.25
C GLY A 199 22.16 -9.81 -7.93
N VAL A 200 21.62 -10.09 -6.76
CA VAL A 200 21.29 -11.46 -6.35
C VAL A 200 19.90 -11.46 -5.75
N HIS A 201 19.07 -12.43 -6.14
CA HIS A 201 17.79 -12.67 -5.51
C HIS A 201 17.87 -13.82 -4.52
N HIS A 202 17.36 -13.60 -3.32
CA HIS A 202 17.15 -14.63 -2.32
C HIS A 202 15.67 -14.69 -1.92
N VAL A 203 15.19 -15.90 -1.74
CA VAL A 203 13.84 -16.13 -1.23
C VAL A 203 13.90 -16.38 0.27
N ARG A 204 13.07 -15.70 1.06
CA ARG A 204 12.99 -15.88 2.51
C ARG A 204 12.82 -17.38 2.84
N ARG A 205 13.71 -17.91 3.70
CA ARG A 205 13.69 -19.31 4.16
C ARG A 205 12.91 -19.52 5.46
N VAL A 206 12.72 -18.45 6.24
CA VAL A 206 11.96 -18.43 7.49
C VAL A 206 11.14 -17.15 7.51
N CYS A 207 9.93 -17.20 8.07
CA CYS A 207 9.05 -16.05 8.24
C CYS A 207 9.71 -15.08 9.23
N TRP A 208 10.52 -14.14 8.74
CA TRP A 208 10.86 -12.98 9.54
C TRP A 208 9.60 -12.14 9.60
N SER A 209 8.97 -12.14 10.76
CA SER A 209 8.01 -11.14 11.19
C SER A 209 8.72 -9.78 11.21
N ILE A 210 8.88 -9.16 10.05
CA ILE A 210 8.85 -7.70 10.00
C ILE A 210 7.39 -7.37 10.25
N CYS A 211 7.01 -7.42 11.53
CA CYS A 211 5.82 -6.76 12.01
C CYS A 211 6.05 -5.27 11.77
N ILE A 212 5.36 -4.74 10.78
CA ILE A 212 4.89 -3.35 10.83
C ILE A 212 3.87 -3.28 11.97
#